data_AF-A0A388SFM6-F1
#
_entry.id   AF-A0A388SFM6-F1
#
_cell.length_a   1.000
_cell.length_b   1.000
_cell.length_c   1.000
_cell.angle_alpha   90.00
_cell.angle_beta   90.00
_cell.angle_gamma   90.00
#
_symmetry.space_group_name_H-M   'P 1'
#
loop_
_entity.id
_entity.type
_entity.pdbx_description
1 polymer ?
#
loop_
_entity_poly.entity_id
_entity_poly.type
_entity_poly.pdbx_seq_one_letter_code
_entity_poly.pdbx_strand_id
1 'polypeptide(L)'
;MAETSRSPRTYRSFMIRLYHQNLAYHLRRAAENARSILIVTPYVKIRAIEAIIPHGIRFDELTLVTRGAPDDFASGISDLDALDAVWSLGGEVYRIPNLHAKYYRFDRIFFTGSANLTGRGIGVGLDQKWNDEVLASDFTSRESHELEHDWRMAAVRIPRDAAGELWEFVERRRREGFLPDWFRRWAVQEAGPLPAGWLPACPFPNLLYEIFRGRDIRDLLPRDTDARFIQKLAAEDLAALVPPPALRSPEEMDLYIGTRLAGSPFLKTIQSLFRTETGPGRPFLSFGALKEMVRSPDFQAHIRAYDQVEVIARWLIYFLPDTYFIPSGLPFALGRRKRIPNGFRTEDQ
;
A
#
# COMPACT_ATOMS: atom_id res chain seq x y z
N MET A 1 67.43 -3.48 27.34
CA MET A 1 66.52 -2.54 26.67
C MET A 1 66.60 -2.79 25.18
N ALA A 2 65.59 -3.44 24.61
CA ALA A 2 65.49 -3.66 23.17
C ALA A 2 64.06 -3.27 22.75
N GLU A 3 63.93 -2.03 22.29
CA GLU A 3 62.69 -1.54 21.68
C GLU A 3 62.57 -2.14 20.27
N THR A 4 61.59 -3.02 20.11
CA THR A 4 61.20 -3.56 18.82
C THR A 4 60.31 -2.53 18.11
N SER A 5 60.88 -1.86 17.10
CA SER A 5 60.14 -0.98 16.20
C SER A 5 59.09 -1.78 15.42
N ARG A 6 57.81 -1.68 15.82
CA ARG A 6 56.69 -2.13 14.99
C ARG A 6 56.53 -1.15 13.83
N SER A 7 56.70 -1.63 12.60
CA SER A 7 56.38 -0.86 11.40
C SER A 7 54.91 -0.42 11.45
N PRO A 8 54.57 0.80 11.02
CA PRO A 8 53.18 1.21 10.93
C PRO A 8 52.48 0.30 9.91
N ARG A 9 51.45 -0.44 10.35
CA ARG A 9 50.51 -1.07 9.44
C ARG A 9 49.91 0.04 8.58
N THR A 10 50.29 0.10 7.32
CA THR A 10 49.60 0.89 6.30
C THR A 10 48.16 0.42 6.26
N TYR A 11 47.26 1.14 6.92
CA TYR A 11 45.83 1.07 6.65
C TYR A 11 45.67 1.46 5.18
N ARG A 12 45.44 0.49 4.29
CA ARG A 12 44.85 0.80 2.99
C ARG A 12 43.53 1.49 3.31
N SER A 13 43.43 2.77 2.97
CA SER A 13 42.17 3.50 3.01
C SER A 13 41.20 2.78 2.07
N PHE A 14 40.32 1.95 2.63
CA PHE A 14 39.15 1.46 1.92
C PHE A 14 38.20 2.65 1.82
N MET A 15 38.27 3.36 0.70
CA MET A 15 37.34 4.45 0.43
C MET A 15 35.97 3.86 0.09
N ILE A 16 35.11 3.74 1.11
CA ILE A 16 33.67 3.64 0.91
C ILE A 16 33.26 4.81 0.03
N ARG A 17 32.69 4.51 -1.15
CA ARG A 17 32.19 5.56 -2.04
C ARG A 17 30.70 5.75 -1.80
N LEU A 18 30.31 7.00 -1.58
CA LEU A 18 28.91 7.39 -1.44
C LEU A 18 28.37 7.89 -2.79
N TYR A 19 27.17 7.44 -3.13
CA TYR A 19 26.42 7.84 -4.31
C TYR A 19 25.08 8.38 -3.82
N HIS A 20 24.74 9.59 -4.24
CA HIS A 20 23.48 10.27 -3.89
C HIS A 20 22.79 10.87 -5.13
N GLN A 21 23.34 10.62 -6.32
CA GLN A 21 22.81 11.03 -7.61
C GLN A 21 23.05 9.91 -8.62
N ASN A 22 22.21 9.84 -9.65
CA ASN A 22 22.35 8.90 -10.77
C ASN A 22 22.55 7.43 -10.31
N LEU A 23 21.83 7.00 -9.27
CA LEU A 23 22.03 5.68 -8.66
C LEU A 23 21.85 4.55 -9.70
N ALA A 24 20.84 4.66 -10.56
CA ALA A 24 20.63 3.72 -11.66
C ALA A 24 21.83 3.60 -12.61
N TYR A 25 22.49 4.72 -12.94
CA TYR A 25 23.68 4.73 -13.79
C TYR A 25 24.82 3.95 -13.13
N HIS A 26 25.06 4.17 -11.83
CA HIS A 26 26.13 3.48 -11.11
C HIS A 26 25.88 1.97 -10.98
N LEU A 27 24.63 1.58 -10.69
CA LEU A 27 24.23 0.17 -10.66
C LEU A 27 24.35 -0.48 -12.04
N ARG A 28 23.91 0.19 -13.10
CA ARG A 28 24.03 -0.30 -14.48
C ARG A 28 25.48 -0.50 -14.91
N ARG A 29 26.36 0.47 -14.62
CA ARG A 29 27.79 0.38 -14.90
C ARG A 29 28.45 -0.82 -14.21
N ALA A 30 28.02 -1.14 -13.00
CA ALA A 30 28.49 -2.33 -12.30
C ALA A 30 27.96 -3.61 -12.96
N ALA A 31 26.68 -3.65 -13.34
CA ALA A 31 26.06 -4.77 -14.05
C ALA A 31 26.70 -5.06 -15.41
N GLU A 32 27.09 -4.04 -16.18
CA GLU A 32 27.74 -4.18 -17.50
C GLU A 32 29.04 -5.00 -17.47
N ASN A 33 29.71 -5.05 -16.31
CA ASN A 33 30.99 -5.74 -16.14
C ASN A 33 30.86 -7.02 -15.28
N ALA A 34 29.65 -7.37 -14.84
CA ALA A 34 29.42 -8.44 -13.89
C ALA A 34 29.09 -9.76 -14.57
N ARG A 35 29.51 -10.88 -13.96
CA ARG A 35 29.07 -12.23 -14.34
C ARG A 35 28.01 -12.79 -13.40
N SER A 36 28.07 -12.44 -12.11
CA SER A 36 27.12 -12.81 -11.07
C SER A 36 26.49 -11.57 -10.44
N ILE A 37 25.16 -11.53 -10.40
CA ILE A 37 24.37 -10.45 -9.83
C ILE A 37 23.47 -11.00 -8.72
N LEU A 38 23.55 -10.38 -7.55
CA LEU A 38 22.60 -10.59 -6.45
C LEU A 38 21.93 -9.27 -6.08
N ILE A 39 20.62 -9.23 -6.23
CA ILE A 39 19.77 -8.10 -5.87
C ILE A 39 18.94 -8.50 -4.67
N VAL A 40 19.07 -7.77 -3.56
CA VAL A 40 18.29 -7.96 -2.34
C VAL A 40 17.57 -6.65 -2.06
N THR A 41 16.24 -6.62 -2.20
CA THR A 41 15.46 -5.39 -2.06
C THR A 41 13.99 -5.70 -1.77
N PRO A 42 13.35 -5.05 -0.77
CA PRO A 42 11.99 -5.40 -0.42
C PRO A 42 10.98 -5.03 -1.51
N TYR A 43 11.26 -3.96 -2.27
CA TYR A 43 10.37 -3.42 -3.29
C TYR A 43 11.08 -3.33 -4.64
N VAL A 44 10.41 -3.85 -5.67
CA VAL A 44 11.00 -3.99 -6.99
C VAL A 44 10.01 -3.62 -8.08
N LYS A 45 10.42 -2.75 -9.01
CA LYS A 45 9.63 -2.31 -10.17
C LYS A 45 10.30 -2.70 -11.48
N ILE A 46 9.53 -3.04 -12.50
CA ILE A 46 10.08 -3.51 -13.79
C ILE A 46 11.00 -2.46 -14.41
N ARG A 47 10.56 -1.19 -14.41
CA ARG A 47 11.36 -0.07 -14.96
C ARG A 47 12.74 0.07 -14.29
N ALA A 48 12.85 -0.31 -13.02
CA ALA A 48 14.11 -0.24 -12.30
C ALA A 48 15.04 -1.40 -12.71
N ILE A 49 14.49 -2.61 -12.92
CA ILE A 49 15.23 -3.75 -13.48
C ILE A 49 15.75 -3.40 -14.88
N GLU A 50 14.88 -2.90 -15.77
CA GLU A 50 15.24 -2.49 -17.14
C GLU A 50 16.34 -1.41 -17.16
N ALA A 51 16.37 -0.54 -16.16
CA ALA A 51 17.37 0.52 -16.08
C ALA A 51 18.76 0.00 -15.72
N ILE A 52 18.84 -0.95 -14.78
CA ILE A 52 20.11 -1.46 -14.25
C ILE A 52 20.62 -2.69 -14.98
N ILE A 53 19.74 -3.51 -15.56
CA ILE A 53 20.14 -4.71 -16.29
C ILE A 53 20.25 -4.40 -17.79
N PRO A 54 21.47 -4.37 -18.36
CA PRO A 54 21.67 -4.08 -19.77
C PRO A 54 21.11 -5.19 -20.66
N HIS A 55 20.39 -4.80 -21.71
CA HIS A 55 19.92 -5.75 -22.73
C HIS A 55 21.11 -6.40 -23.46
N GLY A 56 20.97 -7.69 -23.78
CA GLY A 56 21.96 -8.43 -24.57
C GLY A 56 23.17 -8.94 -23.78
N ILE A 57 23.26 -8.66 -22.48
CA ILE A 57 24.28 -9.25 -21.60
C ILE A 57 23.71 -10.49 -20.93
N ARG A 58 24.49 -11.58 -20.96
CA ARG A 58 24.15 -12.83 -20.26
C ARG A 58 24.96 -12.92 -18.98
N PHE A 59 24.27 -13.22 -17.87
CA PHE A 59 24.89 -13.47 -16.58
C PHE A 59 25.02 -14.98 -16.34
N ASP A 60 26.07 -15.39 -15.64
CA ASP A 60 26.21 -16.76 -15.15
C ASP A 60 25.23 -17.01 -13.98
N GLU A 61 24.95 -15.97 -13.19
CA GLU A 61 24.00 -16.00 -12.08
C GLU A 61 23.28 -14.64 -11.98
N LEU A 62 21.96 -14.68 -11.89
CA LEU A 62 21.12 -13.52 -11.58
C LEU A 62 20.10 -13.94 -10.52
N THR A 63 20.22 -13.38 -9.32
CA THR A 63 19.34 -13.70 -8.20
C THR A 63 18.64 -12.44 -7.70
N LEU A 64 17.31 -12.48 -7.63
CA LEU A 64 16.48 -11.48 -6.97
C LEU A 64 15.93 -12.05 -5.66
N VAL A 65 16.28 -11.45 -4.54
CA VAL A 65 15.66 -11.69 -3.23
C VAL A 65 14.79 -10.50 -2.88
N THR A 66 13.49 -10.71 -2.75
CA THR A 66 12.53 -9.65 -2.41
C THR A 66 11.70 -10.01 -1.19
N ARG A 67 10.87 -9.07 -0.69
CA ARG A 67 9.92 -9.39 0.39
C ARG A 67 8.87 -10.38 -0.09
N GLY A 68 8.44 -10.23 -1.35
CA GLY A 68 7.56 -11.18 -2.03
C GLY A 68 6.18 -11.33 -1.37
N ALA A 69 5.71 -10.30 -0.65
CA ALA A 69 4.37 -10.30 -0.09
C ALA A 69 3.37 -10.00 -1.22
N PRO A 70 2.33 -10.84 -1.43
CA PRO A 70 1.31 -10.60 -2.46
C PRO A 70 0.71 -9.18 -2.41
N ASP A 71 0.56 -8.69 -1.19
CA ASP A 71 0.05 -7.36 -0.84
C ASP A 71 0.89 -6.21 -1.42
N ASP A 72 2.20 -6.39 -1.59
CA ASP A 72 3.10 -5.39 -2.19
C ASP A 72 2.89 -5.28 -3.70
N PHE A 73 2.57 -6.40 -4.34
CA PHE A 73 2.24 -6.44 -5.76
C PHE A 73 0.83 -5.92 -6.01
N ALA A 74 -0.13 -6.30 -5.16
CA ALA A 74 -1.51 -5.84 -5.25
C ALA A 74 -1.60 -4.32 -5.15
N SER A 75 -0.89 -3.72 -4.19
CA SER A 75 -0.84 -2.26 -3.99
C SER A 75 0.04 -1.50 -4.98
N GLY A 76 0.74 -2.19 -5.87
CA GLY A 76 1.63 -1.54 -6.82
C GLY A 76 2.83 -0.86 -6.17
N ILE A 77 3.36 -1.38 -5.06
CA ILE A 77 4.68 -1.00 -4.52
C ILE A 77 5.79 -1.82 -5.19
N SER A 78 5.47 -3.08 -5.51
CA SER A 78 6.26 -3.95 -6.37
C SER A 78 5.48 -4.29 -7.65
N ASP A 79 6.17 -4.69 -8.71
CA ASP A 79 5.57 -5.18 -9.95
C ASP A 79 5.76 -6.69 -10.08
N LEU A 80 4.72 -7.39 -10.50
CA LEU A 80 4.83 -8.80 -10.90
C LEU A 80 5.71 -8.93 -12.15
N ASP A 81 5.62 -7.97 -13.07
CA ASP A 81 6.43 -7.92 -14.29
C ASP A 81 7.94 -7.81 -13.97
N ALA A 82 8.32 -7.30 -12.80
CA ALA A 82 9.71 -7.30 -12.38
C ALA A 82 10.23 -8.72 -12.09
N LEU A 83 9.38 -9.61 -11.58
CA LEU A 83 9.76 -11.02 -11.37
C LEU A 83 9.89 -11.72 -12.72
N ASP A 84 8.94 -11.48 -13.63
CA ASP A 84 8.98 -12.03 -14.98
C ASP A 84 10.18 -11.56 -15.79
N ALA A 85 10.58 -10.29 -15.63
CA ALA A 85 11.81 -9.78 -16.22
C ALA A 85 13.05 -10.57 -15.75
N VAL A 86 13.15 -10.88 -14.45
CA VAL A 86 14.26 -11.68 -13.92
C VAL A 86 14.24 -13.10 -14.44
N TRP A 87 13.08 -13.77 -14.42
CA TRP A 87 12.94 -15.13 -14.98
C TRP A 87 13.25 -15.19 -16.48
N SER A 88 12.83 -14.18 -17.24
CA SER A 88 13.08 -14.09 -18.68
C SER A 88 14.56 -13.90 -19.02
N LEU A 89 15.34 -13.37 -18.08
CA LEU A 89 16.81 -13.30 -18.17
C LEU A 89 17.51 -14.59 -17.72
N GLY A 90 16.76 -15.64 -17.38
CA GLY A 90 17.30 -16.89 -16.81
C GLY A 90 17.70 -16.78 -15.35
N GLY A 91 17.26 -15.71 -14.66
CA GLY A 91 17.51 -15.50 -13.25
C GLY A 91 16.51 -16.23 -12.34
N GLU A 92 16.85 -16.25 -11.06
CA GLU A 92 16.08 -16.87 -10.00
C GLU A 92 15.47 -15.83 -9.05
N VAL A 93 14.27 -16.11 -8.56
CA VAL A 93 13.52 -15.21 -7.67
C VAL A 93 13.25 -15.91 -6.35
N TYR A 94 13.52 -15.22 -5.25
CA TYR A 94 13.30 -15.69 -3.89
C TYR A 94 12.58 -14.64 -3.04
N ARG A 95 11.93 -15.11 -1.98
CA ARG A 95 11.27 -14.26 -0.98
C ARG A 95 11.77 -14.47 0.44
N ILE A 96 11.82 -13.37 1.19
CA ILE A 96 12.03 -13.35 2.64
C ILE A 96 10.91 -12.47 3.27
N PRO A 97 9.93 -13.04 4.00
CA PRO A 97 8.73 -12.32 4.47
C PRO A 97 8.92 -11.06 5.33
N ASN A 98 10.12 -10.79 5.85
CA ASN A 98 10.46 -9.58 6.62
C ASN A 98 11.69 -8.86 6.06
N LEU A 99 11.94 -8.98 4.75
CA LEU A 99 13.05 -8.31 4.12
C LEU A 99 12.88 -6.79 4.20
N HIS A 100 13.93 -6.08 4.61
CA HIS A 100 14.03 -4.62 4.52
C HIS A 100 15.39 -4.14 4.00
N ALA A 101 16.37 -5.03 3.88
CA ALA A 101 17.70 -4.70 3.36
C ALA A 101 17.63 -4.28 1.88
N LYS A 102 18.49 -3.33 1.50
CA LYS A 102 18.74 -2.99 0.10
C LYS A 102 20.22 -3.20 -0.19
N TYR A 103 20.53 -4.24 -0.93
CA TYR A 103 21.88 -4.70 -1.22
C TYR A 103 21.95 -5.18 -2.67
N TYR A 104 22.94 -4.69 -3.41
CA TYR A 104 23.11 -4.96 -4.84
C TYR A 104 24.55 -5.38 -5.09
N ARG A 105 24.81 -6.68 -5.24
CA ARG A 105 26.14 -7.22 -5.53
C ARG A 105 26.29 -7.50 -7.03
N PHE A 106 27.42 -7.08 -7.55
CA PHE A 106 27.92 -7.28 -8.90
C PHE A 106 29.33 -7.86 -8.79
N ASP A 107 29.46 -9.17 -8.97
CA ASP A 107 30.67 -9.94 -8.65
C ASP A 107 31.22 -9.65 -7.25
N ARG A 108 32.33 -8.89 -7.16
CA ARG A 108 33.02 -8.53 -5.91
C ARG A 108 32.68 -7.13 -5.39
N ILE A 109 31.85 -6.38 -6.09
CA ILE A 109 31.45 -5.02 -5.68
C ILE A 109 30.01 -5.11 -5.21
N PHE A 110 29.68 -4.48 -4.09
CA PHE A 110 28.29 -4.33 -3.67
C PHE A 110 27.94 -2.88 -3.40
N PHE A 111 26.65 -2.58 -3.51
CA PHE A 111 26.04 -1.31 -3.12
C PHE A 111 25.00 -1.58 -2.04
N THR A 112 24.98 -0.77 -0.99
CA THR A 112 23.98 -0.87 0.09
C THR A 112 23.55 0.51 0.57
N GLY A 113 22.32 0.63 1.05
CA GLY A 113 21.81 1.91 1.54
C GLY A 113 20.29 1.93 1.65
N SER A 114 19.68 3.07 1.33
CA SER A 114 18.24 3.31 1.52
C SER A 114 17.40 3.02 0.27
N ALA A 115 18.00 3.09 -0.93
CA ALA A 115 17.32 2.97 -2.20
C ALA A 115 16.74 1.57 -2.44
N ASN A 116 15.41 1.45 -2.52
CA ASN A 116 14.75 0.26 -3.08
C ASN A 116 14.91 0.21 -4.61
N LEU A 117 14.74 -0.96 -5.23
CA LEU A 117 14.86 -1.11 -6.68
C LEU A 117 13.57 -0.69 -7.39
N THR A 118 13.26 0.60 -7.28
CA THR A 118 12.06 1.23 -7.84
C THR A 118 12.47 2.48 -8.60
N GLY A 119 11.66 2.96 -9.55
CA GLY A 119 11.98 4.19 -10.30
C GLY A 119 12.27 5.38 -9.39
N ARG A 120 11.50 5.55 -8.30
CA ARG A 120 11.75 6.60 -7.30
C ARG A 120 13.02 6.37 -6.47
N GLY A 121 13.33 5.12 -6.15
CA GLY A 121 14.47 4.76 -5.32
C GLY A 121 15.82 4.89 -6.02
N ILE A 122 15.90 4.59 -7.33
CA ILE A 122 17.16 4.66 -8.09
C ILE A 122 17.23 5.82 -9.10
N GLY A 123 16.18 6.65 -9.18
CA GLY A 123 16.14 7.85 -10.02
C GLY A 123 15.88 7.58 -11.50
N VAL A 124 14.85 6.78 -11.81
CA VAL A 124 14.45 6.41 -13.18
C VAL A 124 12.97 6.69 -13.41
N GLY A 125 12.65 7.36 -14.52
CA GLY A 125 11.29 7.69 -14.94
C GLY A 125 11.16 9.16 -15.36
N LEU A 126 10.36 9.42 -16.40
CA LEU A 126 10.30 10.73 -17.07
C LEU A 126 9.54 11.81 -16.28
N ASP A 127 8.60 11.43 -15.40
CA ASP A 127 7.63 12.37 -14.80
C ASP A 127 7.46 12.22 -13.27
N GLN A 128 8.51 11.85 -12.52
CA GLN A 128 8.40 11.62 -11.07
C GLN A 128 9.44 12.41 -10.26
N LYS A 129 9.02 12.96 -9.11
CA LYS A 129 9.95 13.32 -8.04
C LYS A 129 10.61 12.05 -7.51
N TRP A 130 11.93 11.99 -7.55
CA TRP A 130 12.73 10.90 -7.01
C TRP A 130 12.87 11.05 -5.49
N ASN A 131 13.17 9.96 -4.80
CA ASN A 131 13.49 10.01 -3.38
C ASN A 131 14.93 10.53 -3.19
N ASP A 132 15.18 11.25 -2.10
CA ASP A 132 16.55 11.55 -1.66
C ASP A 132 17.15 10.29 -1.02
N GLU A 133 17.93 9.55 -1.81
CA GLU A 133 18.45 8.23 -1.45
C GLU A 133 19.98 8.21 -1.51
N VAL A 134 20.59 7.37 -0.68
CA VAL A 134 22.05 7.18 -0.65
C VAL A 134 22.38 5.71 -0.79
N LEU A 135 23.40 5.42 -1.60
CA LEU A 135 24.07 4.13 -1.65
C LEU A 135 25.55 4.30 -1.32
N ALA A 136 26.08 3.40 -0.51
CA ALA A 136 27.51 3.20 -0.31
C ALA A 136 27.95 1.99 -1.15
N SER A 137 29.10 2.08 -1.83
CA SER A 137 29.74 0.89 -2.44
C SER A 137 30.98 0.47 -1.69
N ASP A 138 31.17 -0.85 -1.61
CA ASP A 138 32.39 -1.48 -1.11
C ASP A 138 32.63 -2.81 -1.83
N PHE A 139 33.71 -3.51 -1.47
CA PHE A 139 34.02 -4.84 -1.96
C PHE A 139 33.49 -5.92 -1.02
N THR A 140 33.08 -7.05 -1.59
CA THR A 140 32.69 -8.23 -0.83
C THR A 140 33.80 -8.67 0.12
N SER A 141 33.43 -8.94 1.36
CA SER A 141 34.31 -9.44 2.41
C SER A 141 33.77 -10.76 2.95
N ARG A 142 34.44 -11.32 3.96
CA ARG A 142 33.93 -12.49 4.66
C ARG A 142 32.56 -12.20 5.29
N GLU A 143 32.41 -11.04 5.90
CA GLU A 143 31.20 -10.60 6.59
C GLU A 143 30.02 -10.41 5.61
N SER A 144 30.27 -9.86 4.41
CA SER A 144 29.22 -9.76 3.40
C SER A 144 28.79 -11.14 2.88
N HIS A 145 29.72 -12.08 2.75
CA HIS A 145 29.38 -13.46 2.37
C HIS A 145 28.60 -14.21 3.46
N GLU A 146 28.91 -13.97 4.73
CA GLU A 146 28.13 -14.50 5.86
C GLU A 146 26.68 -13.95 5.81
N LEU A 147 26.51 -12.65 5.57
CA LEU A 147 25.17 -12.05 5.40
C LEU A 147 24.41 -12.63 4.18
N GLU A 148 25.07 -12.79 3.04
CA GLU A 148 24.48 -13.41 1.85
C GLU A 148 24.08 -14.87 2.10
N HIS A 149 24.88 -15.60 2.89
CA HIS A 149 24.56 -16.96 3.31
C HIS A 149 23.29 -16.98 4.18
N ASP A 150 23.18 -16.07 5.16
CA ASP A 150 21.99 -15.97 6.01
C ASP A 150 20.72 -15.70 5.21
N TRP A 151 20.78 -14.80 4.23
CA TRP A 151 19.66 -14.57 3.32
C TRP A 151 19.34 -15.81 2.50
N ARG A 152 20.34 -16.52 1.97
CA ARG A 152 20.13 -17.75 1.21
C ARG A 152 19.44 -18.83 2.05
N MET A 153 19.78 -18.93 3.32
CA MET A 153 19.17 -19.89 4.25
C MET A 153 17.73 -19.50 4.64
N ALA A 154 17.42 -18.20 4.70
CA ALA A 154 16.08 -17.71 5.01
C ALA A 154 15.15 -17.62 3.78
N ALA A 155 15.72 -17.61 2.57
CA ALA A 155 15.02 -17.37 1.34
C ALA A 155 14.22 -18.58 0.85
N VAL A 156 12.96 -18.35 0.49
CA VAL A 156 12.10 -19.34 -0.16
C VAL A 156 12.02 -19.01 -1.65
N ARG A 157 12.37 -19.97 -2.51
CA ARG A 157 12.28 -19.78 -3.98
C ARG A 157 10.83 -19.56 -4.40
N ILE A 158 10.60 -18.58 -5.26
CA ILE A 158 9.34 -18.42 -5.99
C ILE A 158 9.58 -19.04 -7.37
N PRO A 159 9.04 -20.25 -7.64
CA PRO A 159 9.27 -20.90 -8.91
C PRO A 159 8.42 -20.22 -10.00
N ARG A 160 8.94 -20.22 -11.24
CA ARG A 160 8.34 -19.51 -12.37
C ARG A 160 6.94 -20.05 -12.72
N ASP A 161 6.72 -21.35 -12.54
CA ASP A 161 5.43 -22.01 -12.77
C ASP A 161 4.34 -21.56 -11.77
N ALA A 162 4.71 -21.19 -10.55
CA ALA A 162 3.79 -20.61 -9.57
C ALA A 162 3.43 -19.14 -9.86
N ALA A 163 4.00 -18.51 -10.90
CA ALA A 163 3.71 -17.12 -11.25
C ALA A 163 2.23 -16.91 -11.59
N GLY A 164 1.60 -17.87 -12.29
CA GLY A 164 0.18 -17.80 -12.65
C GLY A 164 -0.74 -17.71 -11.43
N GLU A 165 -0.54 -18.60 -10.45
CA GLU A 165 -1.30 -18.60 -9.20
C GLU A 165 -1.08 -17.32 -8.39
N LEU A 166 0.17 -16.83 -8.33
CA LEU A 166 0.50 -15.57 -7.67
C LEU A 166 -0.18 -14.38 -8.37
N TRP A 167 -0.19 -14.36 -9.70
CA TRP A 167 -0.86 -13.32 -10.50
C TRP A 167 -2.35 -13.32 -10.25
N GLU A 168 -3.01 -14.48 -10.33
CA GLU A 168 -4.43 -14.59 -10.03
C GLU A 168 -4.76 -14.17 -8.60
N PHE A 169 -3.92 -14.56 -7.63
CA PHE A 169 -4.09 -14.13 -6.24
C PHE A 169 -3.97 -12.61 -6.09
N VAL A 170 -2.97 -11.99 -6.72
CA VAL A 170 -2.72 -10.55 -6.68
C VAL A 170 -3.83 -9.78 -7.38
N GLU A 171 -4.27 -10.22 -8.57
CA GLU A 171 -5.38 -9.62 -9.31
C GLU A 171 -6.69 -9.73 -8.55
N ARG A 172 -6.96 -10.88 -7.92
CA ARG A 172 -8.09 -11.03 -7.00
C ARG A 172 -7.98 -10.02 -5.85
N ARG A 173 -6.81 -9.90 -5.22
CA ARG A 173 -6.58 -8.91 -4.15
C ARG A 173 -6.72 -7.45 -4.61
N ARG A 174 -6.35 -7.13 -5.85
CA ARG A 174 -6.58 -5.82 -6.47
C ARG A 174 -8.07 -5.54 -6.62
N ARG A 175 -8.82 -6.50 -7.18
CA ARG A 175 -10.29 -6.41 -7.33
C ARG A 175 -11.02 -6.31 -6.00
N GLU A 176 -10.51 -6.98 -4.97
CA GLU A 176 -11.03 -6.92 -3.59
C GLU A 176 -10.70 -5.58 -2.88
N GLY A 177 -9.99 -4.66 -3.54
CA GLY A 177 -9.63 -3.36 -2.96
C GLY A 177 -8.74 -3.53 -1.73
N PHE A 178 -7.57 -4.15 -1.87
CA PHE A 178 -6.69 -4.37 -0.73
C PHE A 178 -5.77 -3.17 -0.43
N LEU A 179 -5.74 -2.65 0.82
CA LEU A 179 -4.66 -1.76 1.31
C LEU A 179 -3.60 -2.57 2.06
N PRO A 180 -2.31 -2.34 1.79
CA PRO A 180 -1.22 -2.91 2.57
C PRO A 180 -1.39 -2.66 4.06
N ASP A 181 -1.08 -3.64 4.90
CA ASP A 181 -1.16 -3.48 6.35
C ASP A 181 -0.24 -2.36 6.86
N TRP A 182 0.90 -2.13 6.21
CA TRP A 182 1.74 -0.97 6.52
C TRP A 182 1.07 0.34 6.12
N PHE A 183 0.31 0.38 5.02
CA PHE A 183 -0.44 1.57 4.60
C PHE A 183 -1.63 1.81 5.53
N ARG A 184 -2.32 0.76 5.98
CA ARG A 184 -3.35 0.85 7.04
C ARG A 184 -2.75 1.34 8.35
N ARG A 185 -1.59 0.81 8.76
CA ARG A 185 -0.90 1.22 9.99
C ARG A 185 -0.38 2.66 9.90
N TRP A 186 0.20 3.05 8.78
CA TRP A 186 0.67 4.41 8.50
C TRP A 186 -0.49 5.40 8.44
N ALA A 187 -1.56 5.07 7.72
CA ALA A 187 -2.81 5.84 7.69
C ALA A 187 -3.41 6.05 9.09
N VAL A 188 -3.36 5.04 9.95
CA VAL A 188 -3.86 5.12 11.33
C VAL A 188 -2.88 5.89 12.24
N GLN A 189 -1.56 5.75 12.03
CA GLN A 189 -0.54 6.45 12.83
C GLN A 189 -0.45 7.94 12.52
N GLU A 190 -0.43 8.32 11.25
CA GLU A 190 -0.28 9.73 10.82
C GLU A 190 -1.54 10.55 11.06
N ALA A 191 -2.72 9.95 10.86
CA ALA A 191 -3.97 10.69 10.93
C ALA A 191 -4.64 10.64 12.31
N GLY A 192 -4.14 9.82 13.24
CA GLY A 192 -4.74 9.63 14.56
C GLY A 192 -6.16 9.01 14.54
N PRO A 193 -6.78 8.85 15.72
CA PRO A 193 -8.16 8.40 15.81
C PRO A 193 -9.12 9.44 15.23
N LEU A 194 -10.20 8.98 14.59
CA LEU A 194 -11.30 9.87 14.22
C LEU A 194 -11.89 10.53 15.48
N PRO A 195 -12.32 11.80 15.42
CA PRO A 195 -12.97 12.45 16.54
C PRO A 195 -14.19 11.63 17.01
N ALA A 196 -14.37 11.50 18.33
CA ALA A 196 -15.37 10.60 18.91
C ALA A 196 -16.80 10.84 18.40
N GLY A 197 -17.17 12.12 18.20
CA GLY A 197 -18.49 12.52 17.71
C GLY A 197 -18.57 12.77 16.21
N TRP A 198 -17.50 12.52 15.44
CA TRP A 198 -17.52 12.75 13.99
C TRP A 198 -18.52 11.82 13.30
N LEU A 199 -19.34 12.41 12.43
CA LEU A 199 -20.23 11.73 11.50
C LEU A 199 -19.96 12.24 10.09
N PRO A 200 -20.08 11.38 9.06
CA PRO A 200 -19.89 11.82 7.68
C PRO A 200 -20.93 12.85 7.27
N ALA A 201 -20.52 13.98 6.69
CA ALA A 201 -21.42 15.09 6.38
C ALA A 201 -21.73 15.26 4.88
N CYS A 202 -20.82 14.86 4.00
CA CYS A 202 -20.95 15.01 2.56
C CYS A 202 -21.98 14.03 1.97
N PRO A 203 -23.07 14.47 1.32
CA PRO A 203 -24.09 13.57 0.78
C PRO A 203 -23.69 12.84 -0.52
N PHE A 204 -22.51 13.16 -1.09
CA PHE A 204 -21.97 12.62 -2.34
C PHE A 204 -20.60 11.98 -2.10
N PRO A 205 -20.53 10.78 -1.49
CA PRO A 205 -19.25 10.13 -1.17
C PRO A 205 -18.37 9.88 -2.41
N ASN A 206 -18.98 9.64 -3.56
CA ASN A 206 -18.29 9.44 -4.85
C ASN A 206 -17.54 10.68 -5.37
N LEU A 207 -17.81 11.87 -4.82
CA LEU A 207 -17.13 13.11 -5.22
C LEU A 207 -15.96 13.48 -4.31
N LEU A 208 -15.73 12.74 -3.22
CA LEU A 208 -14.67 13.08 -2.25
C LEU A 208 -13.28 13.09 -2.89
N TYR A 209 -12.99 12.17 -3.81
CA TYR A 209 -11.71 12.16 -4.52
C TYR A 209 -11.53 13.40 -5.40
N GLU A 210 -12.56 13.79 -6.14
CA GLU A 210 -12.53 14.98 -7.00
C GLU A 210 -12.27 16.25 -6.19
N ILE A 211 -12.96 16.39 -5.05
CA ILE A 211 -12.79 17.51 -4.13
C ILE A 211 -11.40 17.50 -3.49
N PHE A 212 -10.91 16.33 -3.08
CA PHE A 212 -9.56 16.15 -2.56
C PHE A 212 -8.48 16.56 -3.57
N ARG A 213 -8.71 16.34 -4.87
CA ARG A 213 -7.82 16.78 -5.95
C ARG A 213 -8.00 18.26 -6.33
N GLY A 214 -8.90 18.99 -5.65
CA GLY A 214 -9.20 20.39 -5.93
C GLY A 214 -9.94 20.59 -7.25
N ARG A 215 -10.63 19.56 -7.77
CA ARG A 215 -11.39 19.67 -9.01
C ARG A 215 -12.74 20.34 -8.75
N ASP A 216 -13.22 21.06 -9.78
CA ASP A 216 -14.55 21.64 -9.76
C ASP A 216 -15.60 20.55 -9.96
N ILE A 217 -16.61 20.53 -9.09
CA ILE A 217 -17.66 19.51 -9.07
C ILE A 217 -19.01 20.03 -9.56
N ARG A 218 -19.10 21.31 -9.96
CA ARG A 218 -20.37 21.94 -10.35
C ARG A 218 -21.11 21.15 -11.43
N ASP A 219 -20.39 20.66 -12.43
CA ASP A 219 -20.94 19.89 -13.54
C ASP A 219 -21.24 18.42 -13.19
N LEU A 220 -20.80 17.96 -12.01
CA LEU A 220 -20.99 16.59 -11.51
C LEU A 220 -22.17 16.48 -10.55
N LEU A 221 -22.77 17.61 -10.16
CA LEU A 221 -23.86 17.67 -9.19
C LEU A 221 -25.23 17.76 -9.88
N PRO A 222 -26.30 17.28 -9.24
CA PRO A 222 -27.66 17.51 -9.70
C PRO A 222 -27.95 19.01 -9.86
N ARG A 223 -28.78 19.35 -10.85
CA ARG A 223 -29.29 20.74 -11.03
C ARG A 223 -29.89 21.21 -9.70
N ASP A 224 -29.59 22.46 -9.33
CA ASP A 224 -30.00 23.13 -8.08
C ASP A 224 -29.28 22.69 -6.79
N THR A 225 -28.23 21.86 -6.88
CA THR A 225 -27.36 21.56 -5.73
C THR A 225 -26.31 22.66 -5.52
N ASP A 226 -26.21 23.21 -4.30
CA ASP A 226 -25.16 24.18 -3.95
C ASP A 226 -23.79 23.51 -3.87
N ALA A 227 -23.01 23.61 -4.95
CA ALA A 227 -21.66 23.05 -5.05
C ALA A 227 -20.70 23.58 -3.97
N ARG A 228 -20.82 24.84 -3.55
CA ARG A 228 -19.96 25.40 -2.51
C ARG A 228 -20.27 24.78 -1.16
N PHE A 229 -21.56 24.56 -0.89
CA PHE A 229 -21.99 23.87 0.33
C PHE A 229 -21.49 22.42 0.35
N ILE A 230 -21.60 21.68 -0.78
CA ILE A 230 -21.05 20.32 -0.87
C ILE A 230 -19.53 20.30 -0.68
N GLN A 231 -18.79 21.20 -1.31
CA GLN A 231 -17.34 21.32 -1.13
C GLN A 231 -16.97 21.57 0.33
N LYS A 232 -17.73 22.42 1.04
CA LYS A 232 -17.50 22.68 2.47
C LYS A 232 -17.68 21.42 3.31
N LEU A 233 -18.79 20.68 3.12
CA LEU A 233 -19.06 19.44 3.87
C LEU A 233 -17.98 18.38 3.60
N ALA A 234 -17.61 18.20 2.32
CA ALA A 234 -16.55 17.29 1.94
C ALA A 234 -15.18 17.70 2.52
N ALA A 235 -14.85 19.00 2.54
CA ALA A 235 -13.61 19.48 3.14
C ALA A 235 -13.54 19.21 4.65
N GLU A 236 -14.67 19.35 5.37
CA GLU A 236 -14.77 18.98 6.79
C GLU A 236 -14.53 17.48 7.01
N ASP A 237 -15.15 16.62 6.18
CA ASP A 237 -14.94 15.17 6.24
C ASP A 237 -13.50 14.79 5.91
N LEU A 238 -12.92 15.36 4.85
CA LEU A 238 -11.53 15.13 4.45
C LEU A 238 -10.56 15.62 5.52
N ALA A 239 -10.85 16.71 6.23
CA ALA A 239 -10.04 17.19 7.35
C ALA A 239 -10.07 16.21 8.53
N ALA A 240 -11.20 15.57 8.82
CA ALA A 240 -11.29 14.53 9.85
C ALA A 240 -10.62 13.22 9.42
N LEU A 241 -10.77 12.85 8.15
CA LEU A 241 -10.23 11.62 7.57
C LEU A 241 -8.74 11.74 7.27
N VAL A 242 -8.18 12.94 7.11
CA VAL A 242 -6.76 13.22 6.81
C VAL A 242 -6.21 12.29 5.71
N PRO A 243 -6.82 12.28 4.50
CA PRO A 243 -6.37 11.41 3.42
C PRO A 243 -4.93 11.74 3.00
N PRO A 244 -4.08 10.73 2.75
CA PRO A 244 -2.73 10.91 2.26
C PRO A 244 -2.66 11.74 0.97
N PRO A 245 -1.79 12.76 0.87
CA PRO A 245 -1.56 13.51 -0.37
C PRO A 245 -1.13 12.62 -1.55
N ALA A 246 -0.62 11.43 -1.25
CA ALA A 246 -0.10 10.47 -2.22
C ALA A 246 -1.20 9.67 -2.96
N LEU A 247 -2.47 9.73 -2.54
CA LEU A 247 -3.58 9.02 -3.20
C LEU A 247 -3.76 9.50 -4.65
N ARG A 248 -3.79 8.54 -5.59
CA ARG A 248 -3.76 8.79 -7.04
C ARG A 248 -5.00 8.38 -7.79
N SER A 249 -5.94 7.68 -7.16
CA SER A 249 -7.19 7.29 -7.82
C SER A 249 -8.38 7.32 -6.86
N PRO A 250 -9.62 7.39 -7.40
CA PRO A 250 -10.83 7.22 -6.62
C PRO A 250 -10.85 5.91 -5.83
N GLU A 251 -10.39 4.81 -6.41
CA GLU A 251 -10.39 3.48 -5.77
C GLU A 251 -9.47 3.44 -4.54
N GLU A 252 -8.28 4.06 -4.63
CA GLU A 252 -7.38 4.19 -3.49
C GLU A 252 -8.01 5.04 -2.35
N MET A 253 -8.75 6.09 -2.71
CA MET A 253 -9.48 6.93 -1.75
C MET A 253 -10.64 6.18 -1.10
N ASP A 254 -11.47 5.51 -1.88
CA ASP A 254 -12.65 4.78 -1.40
C ASP A 254 -12.24 3.72 -0.38
N LEU A 255 -11.16 3.03 -0.69
CA LEU A 255 -10.59 2.02 0.16
C LEU A 255 -9.92 2.60 1.42
N TYR A 256 -9.22 3.74 1.31
CA TYR A 256 -8.70 4.48 2.47
C TYR A 256 -9.83 4.86 3.43
N ILE A 257 -10.89 5.46 2.90
CA ILE A 257 -12.05 5.89 3.68
C ILE A 257 -12.76 4.67 4.27
N GLY A 258 -13.00 3.61 3.51
CA GLY A 258 -13.59 2.36 4.01
C GLY A 258 -12.83 1.78 5.19
N THR A 259 -11.49 1.83 5.17
CA THR A 259 -10.63 1.42 6.29
C THR A 259 -10.79 2.32 7.51
N ARG A 260 -10.86 3.65 7.32
CA ARG A 260 -11.09 4.61 8.41
C ARG A 260 -12.47 4.43 9.04
N LEU A 261 -13.50 4.20 8.22
CA LEU A 261 -14.86 3.92 8.67
C LEU A 261 -14.92 2.63 9.49
N ALA A 262 -14.25 1.56 9.04
CA ALA A 262 -14.20 0.28 9.73
C ALA A 262 -13.72 0.40 11.20
N GLY A 263 -12.80 1.33 11.47
CA GLY A 263 -12.28 1.61 12.80
C GLY A 263 -13.04 2.69 13.60
N SER A 264 -14.01 3.36 12.98
CA SER A 264 -14.65 4.56 13.55
C SER A 264 -15.57 4.27 14.74
N PRO A 265 -15.69 5.20 15.72
CA PRO A 265 -16.61 5.08 16.84
C PRO A 265 -18.07 4.91 16.41
N PHE A 266 -18.56 5.70 15.46
CA PHE A 266 -19.95 5.62 15.02
C PHE A 266 -20.27 4.27 14.36
N LEU A 267 -19.35 3.70 13.57
CA LEU A 267 -19.59 2.39 12.96
C LEU A 267 -19.63 1.28 14.02
N LYS A 268 -18.81 1.36 15.08
CA LYS A 268 -18.92 0.44 16.23
C LYS A 268 -20.29 0.53 16.89
N THR A 269 -20.84 1.74 17.04
CA THR A 269 -22.21 1.95 17.55
C THR A 269 -23.24 1.31 16.63
N ILE A 270 -23.19 1.57 15.31
CA ILE A 270 -24.09 0.93 14.33
C ILE A 270 -23.99 -0.60 14.40
N GLN A 271 -22.77 -1.15 14.48
CA GLN A 271 -22.57 -2.59 14.59
C GLN A 271 -23.15 -3.17 15.89
N SER A 272 -23.10 -2.41 16.98
CA SER A 272 -23.73 -2.77 18.25
C SER A 272 -25.25 -2.79 18.11
N LEU A 273 -25.84 -1.76 17.49
CA LEU A 273 -27.27 -1.69 17.22
C LEU A 273 -27.75 -2.90 16.41
N PHE A 274 -27.03 -3.32 15.36
CA PHE A 274 -27.37 -4.54 14.61
C PHE A 274 -27.35 -5.82 15.46
N ARG A 275 -26.54 -5.88 16.53
CA ARG A 275 -26.48 -7.05 17.43
C ARG A 275 -27.62 -7.05 18.44
N THR A 276 -28.05 -5.86 18.88
CA THR A 276 -29.06 -5.69 19.92
C THR A 276 -30.46 -5.43 19.37
N GLU A 277 -30.60 -5.14 18.07
CA GLU A 277 -31.88 -4.92 17.41
C GLU A 277 -32.79 -6.13 17.61
N THR A 278 -33.92 -5.97 18.29
CA THR A 278 -34.93 -7.01 18.61
C THR A 278 -36.29 -6.73 17.97
N GLY A 279 -36.43 -5.62 17.26
CA GLY A 279 -37.69 -5.17 16.68
C GLY A 279 -38.17 -6.00 15.47
N PRO A 280 -39.41 -5.73 15.01
CA PRO A 280 -40.03 -6.44 13.89
C PRO A 280 -39.31 -6.25 12.53
N GLY A 281 -38.38 -5.30 12.42
CA GLY A 281 -37.58 -5.02 11.22
C GLY A 281 -36.34 -5.89 11.03
N ARG A 282 -36.10 -6.89 11.88
CA ARG A 282 -34.96 -7.82 11.74
C ARG A 282 -34.92 -8.47 10.35
N PRO A 283 -33.73 -8.67 9.74
CA PRO A 283 -32.38 -8.37 10.25
C PRO A 283 -31.88 -6.96 9.92
N PHE A 284 -32.77 -5.98 9.74
CA PHE A 284 -32.45 -4.62 9.31
C PHE A 284 -32.55 -3.61 10.45
N LEU A 285 -31.77 -2.54 10.33
CA LEU A 285 -31.81 -1.40 11.25
C LEU A 285 -32.70 -0.31 10.64
N SER A 286 -33.72 0.16 11.37
CA SER A 286 -34.58 1.24 10.87
C SER A 286 -33.84 2.59 10.84
N PHE A 287 -34.22 3.47 9.91
CA PHE A 287 -33.71 4.85 9.90
C PHE A 287 -34.12 5.62 11.16
N GLY A 288 -35.23 5.25 11.81
CA GLY A 288 -35.60 5.77 13.13
C GLY A 288 -34.56 5.45 14.19
N ALA A 289 -34.07 4.20 14.25
CA ALA A 289 -33.01 3.81 15.18
C ALA A 289 -31.69 4.55 14.89
N LEU A 290 -31.33 4.74 13.62
CA LEU A 290 -30.18 5.58 13.23
C LEU A 290 -30.37 7.04 13.66
N LYS A 291 -31.59 7.58 13.55
CA LYS A 291 -31.90 8.95 13.94
C LYS A 291 -31.74 9.17 15.44
N GLU A 292 -32.16 8.21 16.26
CA GLU A 292 -31.94 8.25 17.71
C GLU A 292 -30.45 8.15 18.06
N MET A 293 -29.67 7.33 17.35
CA MET A 293 -28.21 7.30 17.50
C MET A 293 -27.58 8.65 17.18
N VAL A 294 -27.94 9.27 16.05
CA VAL A 294 -27.40 10.58 15.64
C VAL A 294 -27.74 11.69 16.64
N ARG A 295 -28.88 11.57 17.32
CA ARG A 295 -29.33 12.53 18.35
C ARG A 295 -28.73 12.30 19.73
N SER A 296 -27.99 11.19 19.93
CA SER A 296 -27.39 10.92 21.23
C SER A 296 -26.32 11.97 21.57
N PRO A 297 -26.05 12.23 22.86
CA PRO A 297 -25.03 13.20 23.28
C PRO A 297 -23.65 12.97 22.65
N ASP A 298 -23.35 11.72 22.28
CA ASP A 298 -22.09 11.34 21.64
C ASP A 298 -21.92 11.95 20.23
N PHE A 299 -23.03 12.25 19.54
CA PHE A 299 -23.04 12.70 18.14
C PHE A 299 -23.82 14.00 17.88
N GLN A 300 -24.60 14.48 18.86
CA GLN A 300 -25.55 15.59 18.74
C GLN A 300 -24.96 16.90 18.19
N ALA A 301 -23.65 17.15 18.39
CA ALA A 301 -22.96 18.35 17.92
C ALA A 301 -22.81 18.45 16.38
N HIS A 302 -23.14 17.38 15.64
CA HIS A 302 -22.83 17.26 14.20
C HIS A 302 -24.08 17.20 13.29
N ILE A 303 -25.29 17.39 13.83
CA ILE A 303 -26.52 17.38 13.02
C ILE A 303 -26.50 18.58 12.05
N ARG A 304 -26.43 18.30 10.74
CA ARG A 304 -26.33 19.28 9.65
C ARG A 304 -27.60 19.31 8.78
N ALA A 305 -27.63 20.21 7.79
CA ALA A 305 -28.81 20.52 6.96
C ALA A 305 -29.34 19.38 6.07
N TYR A 306 -28.51 18.38 5.76
CA TYR A 306 -28.95 17.15 5.08
C TYR A 306 -29.43 16.11 6.11
N ASP A 307 -30.31 15.20 5.70
CA ASP A 307 -30.69 14.09 6.58
C ASP A 307 -29.46 13.21 6.85
N GLN A 308 -28.88 13.41 8.03
CA GLN A 308 -27.66 12.76 8.49
C GLN A 308 -27.76 11.23 8.44
N VAL A 309 -28.98 10.68 8.59
CA VAL A 309 -29.22 9.24 8.47
C VAL A 309 -29.02 8.76 7.03
N GLU A 310 -29.53 9.51 6.06
CA GLU A 310 -29.32 9.20 4.64
C GLU A 310 -27.85 9.33 4.25
N VAL A 311 -27.15 10.35 4.75
CA VAL A 311 -25.71 10.52 4.48
C VAL A 311 -24.94 9.32 5.02
N ILE A 312 -25.19 8.92 6.27
CA ILE A 312 -24.56 7.72 6.87
C ILE A 312 -24.86 6.48 6.02
N ALA A 313 -26.12 6.25 5.66
CA ALA A 313 -26.50 5.08 4.85
C ALA A 313 -25.78 5.08 3.48
N ARG A 314 -25.74 6.22 2.79
CA ARG A 314 -25.02 6.37 1.52
C ARG A 314 -23.53 6.08 1.67
N TRP A 315 -22.88 6.60 2.70
CA TRP A 315 -21.46 6.35 2.97
C TRP A 315 -21.18 4.87 3.22
N LEU A 316 -21.99 4.22 4.05
CA LEU A 316 -21.79 2.79 4.34
C LEU A 316 -22.00 1.92 3.11
N ILE A 317 -22.98 2.25 2.26
CA ILE A 317 -23.23 1.50 1.02
C ILE A 317 -22.11 1.76 0.01
N TYR A 318 -21.62 2.99 -0.08
CA TYR A 318 -20.61 3.37 -1.06
C TYR A 318 -19.22 2.82 -0.69
N PHE A 319 -18.77 3.02 0.55
CA PHE A 319 -17.42 2.62 0.98
C PHE A 319 -17.32 1.19 1.53
N LEU A 320 -18.46 0.58 1.92
CA LEU A 320 -18.52 -0.79 2.44
C LEU A 320 -19.64 -1.62 1.74
N PRO A 321 -19.67 -1.66 0.39
CA PRO A 321 -20.79 -2.21 -0.40
C PRO A 321 -21.03 -3.70 -0.19
N ASP A 322 -20.00 -4.45 0.20
CA ASP A 322 -20.12 -5.87 0.52
C ASP A 322 -20.83 -6.11 1.85
N THR A 323 -20.81 -5.12 2.75
CA THR A 323 -21.31 -5.24 4.11
C THR A 323 -22.69 -4.61 4.27
N TYR A 324 -22.94 -3.44 3.68
CA TYR A 324 -24.17 -2.67 3.92
C TYR A 324 -24.97 -2.47 2.63
N PHE A 325 -26.29 -2.45 2.74
CA PHE A 325 -27.22 -2.29 1.62
C PHE A 325 -28.57 -1.72 2.08
N ILE A 326 -29.36 -1.15 1.17
CA ILE A 326 -30.80 -0.88 1.43
C ILE A 326 -31.60 -2.14 1.04
N PRO A 327 -32.39 -2.73 1.95
CA PRO A 327 -33.20 -3.89 1.63
C PRO A 327 -34.30 -3.54 0.61
N SER A 328 -34.56 -4.47 -0.32
CA SER A 328 -35.65 -4.32 -1.28
C SER A 328 -36.99 -4.19 -0.55
N GLY A 329 -37.81 -3.20 -0.92
CA GLY A 329 -39.10 -2.92 -0.30
C GLY A 329 -39.05 -2.18 1.05
N LEU A 330 -37.86 -1.87 1.58
CA LEU A 330 -37.69 -1.15 2.85
C LEU A 330 -36.73 0.05 2.67
N PRO A 331 -37.18 1.15 2.02
CA PRO A 331 -36.31 2.27 1.67
C PRO A 331 -35.74 3.04 2.88
N PHE A 332 -36.35 2.86 4.06
CA PHE A 332 -35.94 3.50 5.32
C PHE A 332 -35.31 2.50 6.29
N ALA A 333 -34.62 1.51 5.76
CA ALA A 333 -33.89 0.52 6.56
C ALA A 333 -32.49 0.29 5.99
N LEU A 334 -31.54 0.02 6.87
CA LEU A 334 -30.17 -0.36 6.55
C LEU A 334 -30.00 -1.85 6.83
N GLY A 335 -29.60 -2.61 5.82
CA GLY A 335 -29.23 -4.01 5.94
C GLY A 335 -27.73 -4.21 6.14
N ARG A 336 -27.39 -5.35 6.74
CA ARG A 336 -26.00 -5.78 6.92
C ARG A 336 -25.85 -7.24 6.51
N ARG A 337 -24.93 -7.54 5.61
CA ARG A 337 -24.53 -8.91 5.27
C ARG A 337 -23.62 -9.46 6.37
N LYS A 338 -23.86 -10.68 6.83
CA LYS A 338 -22.85 -11.40 7.63
C LYS A 338 -21.67 -11.68 6.71
N ARG A 339 -20.46 -11.26 7.11
CA ARG A 339 -19.22 -11.75 6.48
C ARG A 339 -19.24 -13.26 6.63
N ILE A 340 -19.52 -14.00 5.56
CA ILE A 340 -19.16 -15.41 5.48
C ILE A 340 -17.64 -15.38 5.32
N PRO A 341 -16.84 -15.91 6.26
CA PRO A 341 -15.45 -16.19 5.96
C PRO A 341 -15.51 -17.16 4.78
N ASN A 342 -15.06 -16.76 3.58
CA ASN A 342 -15.05 -17.66 2.43
C ASN A 342 -13.96 -18.72 2.63
N GLY A 343 -14.23 -19.67 3.52
CA GLY A 343 -13.81 -21.05 3.47
C GLY A 343 -15.10 -21.85 3.49
N PHE A 344 -15.27 -22.76 2.52
CA PHE A 344 -16.49 -23.53 2.23
C PHE A 344 -17.58 -22.77 1.45
N ARG A 345 -17.34 -22.55 0.16
CA ARG A 345 -18.33 -23.01 -0.82
C ARG A 345 -18.09 -24.51 -0.97
N THR A 346 -18.90 -25.33 -0.33
CA THR A 346 -19.17 -26.65 -0.92
C THR A 346 -20.08 -26.40 -2.10
N GLU A 347 -19.71 -26.97 -3.24
CA GLU A 347 -20.66 -27.20 -4.34
C GLU A 347 -21.92 -27.88 -3.77
N ASP A 348 -23.06 -27.54 -4.38
CA ASP A 348 -24.42 -27.96 -4.05
C ASP A 348 -25.08 -27.35 -2.80
N GLN A 349 -25.72 -26.19 -3.01
CA GLN A 349 -27.10 -25.90 -2.58
C GLN A 349 -27.67 -24.64 -3.24
#